data_AF-A0A2V5PZN0-F1
#
_entry.id   AF-A0A2V5PZN0-F1
#
_cell.length_a   1.000
_cell.length_b   1.000
_cell.length_c   1.000
_cell.angle_alpha   90.00
_cell.angle_beta   90.00
_cell.angle_gamma   90.00
#
_symmetry.space_group_name_H-M   'P 1'
#
loop_
_entity.id
_entity.type
_entity.pdbx_description
1 polymer ?
#
loop_
_entity_poly.entity_id
_entity_poly.type
_entity_poly.pdbx_seq_one_letter_code
_entity_poly.pdbx_strand_id
1 'polypeptide(L)' 'MIPLEDNVGDIIGKAQRGLGISDSELAEKASVSPEIIRKLREGEFD' A
#
# COMPACT_ATOMS: atom_id res chain seq x y z
N MET A 1 16.01 -7.63 12.98
CA MET A 1 16.02 -8.54 11.81
C MET A 1 14.95 -8.01 10.86
N ILE A 2 15.28 -7.71 9.60
CA ILE A 2 14.26 -7.35 8.60
C ILE A 2 13.60 -8.67 8.18
N PRO A 3 12.26 -8.79 8.20
CA PRO A 3 11.57 -9.98 7.71
C PRO A 3 12.04 -10.31 6.29
N LEU A 4 12.30 -11.58 6.01
CA LEU A 4 12.71 -12.03 4.68
C LEU A 4 11.53 -12.10 3.70
N GLU A 5 10.30 -12.16 4.23
CA GLU A 5 9.06 -12.22 3.47
C GLU A 5 8.62 -10.80 3.08
N ASP A 6 8.21 -10.62 1.82
CA ASP A 6 7.54 -9.40 1.37
C ASP A 6 6.11 -9.38 1.94
N ASN A 7 5.81 -8.39 2.77
CA ASN A 7 4.47 -8.19 3.28
C ASN A 7 3.64 -7.38 2.27
N VAL A 8 2.31 -7.32 2.47
CA VAL A 8 1.43 -6.53 1.59
C VAL A 8 1.88 -5.07 1.49
N GLY A 9 2.39 -4.49 2.58
CA GLY A 9 2.98 -3.15 2.59
C GLY A 9 4.17 -2.98 1.63
N ASP A 10 4.99 -4.02 1.45
CA ASP A 10 6.12 -4.02 0.51
C ASP A 10 5.64 -4.08 -0.94
N ILE A 11 4.63 -4.90 -1.22
CA ILE A 11 4.02 -5.02 -2.55
C ILE A 11 3.43 -3.66 -2.97
N ILE A 12 2.61 -3.06 -2.09
CA ILE A 12 2.00 -1.75 -2.33
C ILE A 12 3.09 -0.67 -2.50
N GLY A 13 4.10 -0.66 -1.63
CA GLY A 13 5.19 0.31 -1.69
C GLY A 13 6.04 0.21 -2.95
N LYS A 14 6.37 -1.00 -3.41
CA LYS A 14 7.11 -1.22 -4.65
C LYS A 14 6.28 -0.80 -5.87
N ALA A 15 4.99 -1.12 -5.90
CA ALA A 15 4.09 -0.72 -6.97
C ALA A 15 3.96 0.81 -7.06
N GLN A 16 3.69 1.50 -5.95
CA GLN A 16 3.60 2.96 -5.92
C GLN A 16 4.90 3.62 -6.34
N ARG A 17 6.05 3.11 -5.87
CA ARG A 17 7.37 3.62 -6.26
C ARG A 17 7.63 3.42 -7.76
N GLY A 18 7.26 2.27 -8.31
CA GLY A 18 7.39 1.98 -9.74
C GLY A 18 6.50 2.87 -10.60
N LEU A 19 5.33 3.27 -10.09
CA LEU A 19 4.37 4.13 -10.78
C LEU A 19 4.57 5.63 -10.49
N GLY A 20 5.36 5.99 -9.48
CA GLY A 20 5.58 7.37 -9.05
C GLY A 20 4.35 8.05 -8.44
N ILE A 21 3.48 7.28 -7.77
CA ILE A 21 2.22 7.79 -7.21
C ILE A 21 2.21 7.80 -5.68
N SER A 22 1.52 8.78 -5.10
CA SER A 22 1.27 8.91 -3.66
C SER A 22 0.16 7.96 -3.17
N ASP A 23 -0.05 7.91 -1.84
CA ASP A 23 -1.15 7.14 -1.24
C ASP A 23 -2.53 7.69 -1.63
N SER A 24 -2.68 9.01 -1.72
CA SER A 24 -3.93 9.65 -2.14
C SER A 24 -4.26 9.29 -3.60
N GLU A 25 -3.26 9.31 -4.49
CA GLU A 25 -3.44 8.95 -5.89
C GLU A 25 -3.72 7.45 -6.06
N LEU A 26 -3.08 6.59 -5.25
CA LEU A 26 -3.41 5.17 -5.22
C LEU A 26 -4.86 4.94 -4.77
N ALA A 27 -5.29 5.62 -3.70
CA ALA A 27 -6.65 5.52 -3.18
C ALA A 27 -7.69 5.98 -4.21
N GLU A 28 -7.44 7.10 -4.88
CA GLU A 28 -8.27 7.61 -5.97
C GLU A 28 -8.39 6.59 -7.12
N LYS A 29 -7.25 6.08 -7.61
CA LYS A 29 -7.22 5.09 -8.70
C LYS A 29 -7.92 3.77 -8.32
N ALA A 30 -7.81 3.36 -7.07
CA ALA A 30 -8.47 2.17 -6.54
C ALA A 30 -9.93 2.40 -6.13
N SER A 31 -10.44 3.64 -6.20
CA SER A 31 -11.78 4.03 -5.72
C SER A 31 -12.05 3.62 -4.27
N VAL A 32 -11.03 3.77 -3.41
CA VAL A 32 -11.11 3.53 -1.97
C VAL A 32 -10.74 4.78 -1.19
N SER A 33 -11.03 4.80 0.11
CA SER A 33 -10.56 5.88 0.97
C SER A 33 -9.05 5.74 1.25
N PRO A 34 -8.31 6.84 1.47
CA PRO A 34 -6.90 6.77 1.85
C PRO A 34 -6.63 5.97 3.14
N GLU A 35 -7.61 5.93 4.06
CA GLU A 35 -7.60 5.09 5.26
C GLU A 35 -7.43 3.60 4.93
N ILE A 36 -8.12 3.09 3.91
CA ILE A 36 -8.01 1.69 3.47
C ILE A 36 -6.58 1.38 3.03
N ILE A 37 -5.94 2.27 2.26
CA ILE A 37 -4.55 2.08 1.82
C ILE A 37 -3.60 2.00 3.01
N ARG A 38 -3.83 2.81 4.06
CA ARG A 38 -2.99 2.80 5.26
C ARG A 38 -3.14 1.49 6.05
N LYS A 39 -4.38 1.05 6.25
CA LYS A 39 -4.70 -0.24 6.90
C LYS A 39 -4.07 -1.44 6.18
N LEU A 40 -4.20 -1.50 4.86
CA LEU A 40 -3.62 -2.58 4.06
C LEU A 40 -2.09 -2.65 4.17
N ARG A 41 -1.41 -1.50 4.28
CA ARG A 41 0.04 -1.43 4.49
C ARG A 41 0.46 -1.91 5.89
N GLU A 42 -0.42 -1.75 6.87
CA GLU A 42 -0.24 -2.23 8.25
C GLU A 42 -0.63 -3.71 8.41
N GLY A 43 -1.20 -4.33 7.36
CA GLY A 43 -1.64 -5.73 7.37
C GLY A 43 -3.05 -5.92 7.93
N GLU A 44 -3.86 -4.86 7.97
CA GLU A 44 -5.26 -4.91 8.35
C GLU A 44 -6.15 -5.10 7.10
N PHE A 45 -6.96 -6.16 7.09
CA PHE A 45 -7.75 -6.59 5.92
C PHE A 45 -9.27 -6.70 6.17
N ASP A 46 -9.73 -6.43 7.39
CA ASP A 46 -11.15 -6.42 7.80
C ASP A 46 -11.84 -5.07 7.54
#